data_AF-A0A937PF73-F1
#
_entry.id   AF-A0A937PF73-F1
#
_cell.length_a   1.000
_cell.length_b   1.000
_cell.length_c   1.000
_cell.angle_alpha   90.00
_cell.angle_beta   90.00
_cell.angle_gamma   90.00
#
_symmetry.space_group_name_H-M   'P 1'
#
loop_
_entity.id
_entity.type
_entity.pdbx_description
1 polymer ?
#
loop_
_entity_poly.entity_id
_entity_poly.type
_entity_poly.pdbx_seq_one_letter_code
_entity_poly.pdbx_strand_id
1 'polypeptide(L)'
;MNELGLAVPFWILALIWMAKTIWLVIICTLLAWLGIRAFDALTPHIPHRQRIGESPVATGLFIAGFFILTGLVIHGALTAPAVVGGPLLTYFFDFRRLGLLALSFVVSLLVGVALFYIVDKLTPKIPFAGIEPEPVAVGINIFGYLVFFGLILHAALTIPL
;
A
#
# COMPACT_ATOMS: atom_id res chain seq x y z
N MET A 1 -8.92 -8.95 33.34
CA MET A 1 -8.81 -7.98 32.24
C MET A 1 -7.33 -7.96 31.85
N ASN A 2 -6.98 -8.47 30.67
CA ASN A 2 -5.58 -8.56 30.24
C ASN A 2 -5.12 -7.21 29.70
N GLU A 3 -4.58 -6.37 30.58
CA GLU A 3 -3.95 -5.11 30.20
C GLU A 3 -2.49 -5.35 29.84
N LEU A 4 -2.05 -4.79 28.71
CA LEU A 4 -0.66 -4.78 28.29
C LEU A 4 0.13 -3.79 29.16
N GLY A 5 0.94 -4.26 30.12
CA GLY A 5 1.68 -3.38 31.04
C GLY A 5 3.08 -3.88 31.41
N LEU A 6 3.75 -3.14 32.30
CA LEU A 6 5.12 -3.38 32.79
C LEU A 6 5.34 -4.78 33.43
N ALA A 7 4.27 -5.49 33.77
CA ALA A 7 4.31 -6.85 34.31
C ALA A 7 4.43 -7.95 33.24
N VAL A 8 4.28 -7.62 31.95
CA VAL A 8 4.33 -8.59 30.85
C VAL A 8 5.79 -8.81 30.41
N PRO A 9 6.27 -10.08 30.37
CA PRO A 9 7.61 -10.39 29.86
C PRO A 9 7.86 -9.83 28.46
N PHE A 10 9.09 -9.35 28.21
CA PHE A 10 9.49 -8.76 26.93
C PHE A 10 9.14 -9.66 25.72
N TRP A 11 9.38 -10.96 25.81
CA TRP A 11 9.10 -11.89 24.71
C TRP A 11 7.61 -11.94 24.34
N ILE A 12 6.72 -11.80 25.32
CA ILE A 12 5.27 -11.75 25.07
C ILE A 12 4.91 -10.44 24.36
N LEU A 13 5.48 -9.31 24.80
CA LEU A 13 5.31 -8.01 24.12
C LEU A 13 5.83 -8.06 22.68
N ALA A 14 7.01 -8.66 22.46
CA ALA A 14 7.61 -8.84 21.15
C ALA A 14 6.74 -9.71 20.22
N LEU A 15 6.17 -10.80 20.73
CA LEU A 15 5.26 -11.66 19.98
C LEU A 15 3.96 -10.92 19.61
N ILE A 16 3.38 -10.16 20.53
CA ILE A 16 2.15 -9.39 20.29
C ILE A 16 2.41 -8.28 19.26
N TRP A 17 3.55 -7.59 19.37
CA TRP A 17 3.97 -6.59 18.40
C TRP A 17 4.21 -7.21 17.02
N MET A 18 4.92 -8.34 16.94
CA MET A 18 5.14 -9.05 15.67
C MET A 18 3.82 -9.50 15.03
N ALA A 19 2.89 -10.03 15.84
CA ALA A 19 1.57 -10.41 15.38
C ALA A 19 0.78 -9.20 14.83
N LYS A 20 0.84 -8.04 15.50
CA LYS A 20 0.23 -6.80 14.99
C LYS A 20 0.86 -6.35 13.68
N THR A 21 2.19 -6.41 13.56
CA THR A 21 2.89 -6.05 12.32
C THR A 21 2.42 -6.94 11.17
N ILE A 22 2.38 -8.27 11.38
CA ILE A 22 1.89 -9.23 10.38
C ILE A 22 0.44 -8.91 9.99
N TRP A 23 -0.41 -8.64 10.98
CA TRP A 23 -1.81 -8.26 10.76
C TRP A 23 -1.95 -7.00 9.89
N LEU A 24 -1.20 -5.95 10.18
CA LEU A 24 -1.21 -4.71 9.39
C LEU A 24 -0.65 -4.90 7.99
N VAL A 25 0.40 -5.72 7.84
CA VAL A 25 0.96 -6.08 6.53
C VAL A 25 -0.08 -6.78 5.67
N ILE A 26 -0.85 -7.71 6.23
CA ILE A 26 -1.93 -8.40 5.52
C ILE A 26 -2.97 -7.40 5.04
N ILE A 27 -3.46 -6.52 5.92
CA ILE A 27 -4.47 -5.51 5.56
C ILE A 27 -3.96 -4.58 4.45
N CYS A 28 -2.74 -4.06 4.58
CA CYS A 28 -2.15 -3.15 3.61
C CYS A 28 -1.89 -3.84 2.26
N THR A 29 -1.50 -5.12 2.28
CA THR A 29 -1.34 -5.93 1.08
C THR A 29 -2.68 -6.15 0.37
N LEU A 30 -3.75 -6.39 1.13
CA LEU A 30 -5.11 -6.49 0.59
C LEU A 30 -5.55 -5.16 -0.03
N LEU A 31 -5.29 -4.03 0.63
CA LEU A 31 -5.56 -2.70 0.07
C LEU A 31 -4.78 -2.48 -1.23
N ALA A 32 -3.47 -2.75 -1.24
CA ALA A 32 -2.64 -2.61 -2.44
C ALA A 32 -3.16 -3.46 -3.61
N TRP A 33 -3.54 -4.71 -3.34
CA TRP A 33 -4.14 -5.59 -4.34
C TRP A 33 -5.47 -5.06 -4.88
N LEU A 34 -6.35 -4.56 -4.00
CA LEU A 34 -7.59 -3.90 -4.40
C LEU A 34 -7.31 -2.63 -5.21
N GLY A 35 -6.29 -1.86 -4.85
CA GLY A 35 -5.89 -0.66 -5.58
C GLY A 35 -5.39 -0.97 -6.98
N ILE A 36 -4.59 -2.02 -7.17
CA ILE A 36 -4.17 -2.45 -8.52
C ILE A 36 -5.39 -2.82 -9.36
N ARG A 37 -6.35 -3.56 -8.80
CA ARG A 37 -7.59 -3.92 -9.50
C ARG A 37 -8.45 -2.70 -9.84
N ALA A 38 -8.60 -1.79 -8.89
CA ALA A 38 -9.37 -0.58 -9.08
C ALA A 38 -8.67 0.36 -10.09
N PHE A 39 -7.35 0.46 -10.04
CA PHE A 39 -6.55 1.21 -11.00
C PHE A 39 -6.75 0.68 -12.42
N ASP A 40 -6.59 -0.63 -12.62
CA ASP A 40 -6.84 -1.31 -13.91
C ASP A 40 -8.26 -1.05 -14.45
N ALA A 41 -9.27 -1.06 -13.56
CA ALA A 41 -10.65 -0.74 -13.93
C ALA A 41 -10.88 0.76 -14.23
N LEU A 42 -10.15 1.65 -13.57
CA LEU A 42 -10.25 3.09 -13.74
C LEU A 42 -9.40 3.62 -14.90
N THR A 43 -8.41 2.85 -15.39
CA THR A 43 -7.59 3.17 -16.56
C THR A 43 -7.68 2.08 -17.64
N PRO A 44 -8.88 1.83 -18.22
CA PRO A 44 -9.14 0.68 -19.09
C PRO A 44 -8.35 0.70 -20.42
N HIS A 45 -7.71 1.82 -20.75
CA HIS A 45 -6.90 1.99 -21.96
C HIS A 45 -5.55 1.26 -21.85
N ILE A 46 -5.14 0.83 -20.66
CA ILE A 46 -3.90 0.08 -20.44
C ILE A 46 -4.25 -1.18 -19.63
N PRO A 47 -4.28 -2.38 -20.23
CA PRO A 47 -4.62 -3.63 -19.55
C PRO A 47 -3.44 -4.13 -18.69
N HIS A 48 -3.16 -3.40 -17.61
CA HIS A 48 -1.99 -3.54 -16.75
C HIS A 48 -1.68 -4.99 -16.35
N ARG A 49 -2.71 -5.72 -15.87
CA ARG A 49 -2.55 -7.08 -15.36
C ARG A 49 -2.16 -8.08 -16.45
N GLN A 50 -2.64 -7.89 -17.66
CA GLN A 50 -2.29 -8.74 -18.80
C GLN A 50 -0.84 -8.46 -19.22
N ARG A 51 -0.50 -7.17 -19.41
CA ARG A 51 0.78 -6.75 -19.97
C ARG A 51 1.97 -7.09 -19.07
N ILE A 52 1.83 -7.04 -17.73
CA ILE A 52 2.92 -7.44 -16.80
C ILE A 52 3.43 -8.86 -17.07
N GLY A 53 2.52 -9.79 -17.39
CA GLY A 53 2.85 -11.20 -17.56
C GLY A 53 3.52 -11.54 -18.90
N GLU A 54 3.56 -10.59 -19.84
CA GLU A 54 4.10 -10.81 -21.19
C GLU A 54 5.63 -10.65 -21.25
N SER A 55 6.23 -10.00 -20.25
CA SER A 55 7.67 -9.77 -20.18
C SER A 55 8.23 -10.10 -18.80
N PRO A 56 9.31 -10.92 -18.71
CA PRO A 56 10.00 -11.16 -17.45
C PRO A 56 10.49 -9.89 -16.76
N VAL A 57 10.87 -8.87 -17.54
CA VAL A 57 11.31 -7.58 -17.01
C VAL A 57 10.14 -6.83 -16.38
N ALA A 58 8.99 -6.79 -17.04
CA ALA A 58 7.78 -6.17 -16.49
C ALA A 58 7.30 -6.88 -15.22
N THR A 59 7.34 -8.21 -15.21
CA THR A 59 7.07 -9.03 -14.03
C THR A 59 8.07 -8.72 -12.90
N GLY A 60 9.36 -8.60 -13.23
CA GLY A 60 10.40 -8.21 -12.27
C GLY A 60 10.16 -6.84 -11.65
N LEU A 61 9.73 -5.86 -12.45
CA LEU A 61 9.36 -4.53 -11.95
C LEU A 61 8.15 -4.58 -11.02
N PHE A 62 7.12 -5.37 -11.36
CA PHE A 62 5.99 -5.58 -10.46
C PHE A 62 6.43 -6.18 -9.12
N ILE A 63 7.26 -7.23 -9.13
CA ILE A 63 7.81 -7.86 -7.93
C ILE A 63 8.62 -6.86 -7.10
N ALA A 64 9.49 -6.07 -7.74
CA ALA A 64 10.29 -5.05 -7.07
C ALA A 64 9.41 -3.99 -6.38
N GLY A 65 8.38 -3.49 -7.08
CA GLY A 65 7.45 -2.51 -6.53
C GLY A 65 6.66 -3.08 -5.36
N PHE A 66 6.24 -4.35 -5.46
CA PHE A 66 5.55 -5.05 -4.38
C PHE A 66 6.43 -5.21 -3.13
N PHE A 67 7.71 -5.54 -3.30
CA PHE A 67 8.66 -5.59 -2.18
C PHE A 67 8.89 -4.22 -1.55
N ILE A 68 9.01 -3.16 -2.33
CA ILE A 68 9.15 -1.79 -1.80
C ILE A 68 7.89 -1.40 -1.01
N LEU A 69 6.70 -1.62 -1.57
CA LEU A 69 5.43 -1.37 -0.88
C LEU A 69 5.38 -2.14 0.44
N THR A 70 5.70 -3.43 0.41
CA THR A 70 5.69 -4.28 1.61
C THR A 70 6.71 -3.80 2.64
N GLY A 71 7.91 -3.41 2.22
CA GLY A 71 8.94 -2.84 3.08
C GLY A 71 8.51 -1.53 3.74
N LEU A 72 7.85 -0.64 3.00
CA LEU A 72 7.29 0.61 3.52
C LEU A 72 6.17 0.34 4.53
N VAL A 73 5.28 -0.61 4.25
CA VAL A 73 4.22 -1.01 5.18
C VAL A 73 4.80 -1.62 6.46
N ILE A 74 5.78 -2.53 6.35
CA ILE A 74 6.47 -3.11 7.49
C ILE A 74 7.11 -1.98 8.30
N HIS A 75 7.92 -1.13 7.67
CA HIS A 75 8.56 -0.02 8.36
C HIS A 75 7.55 0.89 9.07
N GLY A 76 6.45 1.25 8.40
CA GLY A 76 5.38 2.05 9.01
C GLY A 76 4.74 1.35 10.21
N ALA A 77 4.47 0.05 10.11
CA ALA A 77 3.87 -0.74 11.20
C ALA A 77 4.82 -0.90 12.41
N LEU A 78 6.13 -1.08 12.16
CA LEU A 78 7.15 -1.18 13.20
C LEU A 78 7.35 0.14 13.95
N THR A 79 7.23 1.27 13.23
CA THR A 79 7.41 2.63 13.78
C THR A 79 6.11 3.27 14.27
N ALA A 80 4.96 2.63 14.05
CA ALA A 80 3.67 3.11 14.53
C ALA A 80 3.66 3.23 16.06
N PRO A 81 3.11 4.32 16.63
CA PRO A 81 3.02 4.48 18.08
C PRO A 81 2.36 3.27 18.75
N ALA A 82 3.10 2.64 19.68
CA ALA A 82 2.58 1.53 20.45
C ALA A 82 1.73 2.08 21.61
N VAL A 83 0.41 1.81 21.58
CA VAL A 83 -0.46 2.06 22.74
C VAL A 83 -0.16 0.98 23.79
N VAL A 84 0.51 1.38 24.86
CA VAL A 84 0.76 0.55 26.05
C VAL A 84 -0.36 0.81 27.06
N GLY A 85 -0.89 -0.22 27.70
CA GLY A 85 -1.92 -0.10 28.75
C GLY A 85 -3.37 -0.35 28.30
N GLY A 86 -3.62 -0.67 27.03
CA GLY A 86 -4.97 -0.93 26.50
C GLY A 86 -5.33 -2.42 26.35
N PRO A 87 -6.62 -2.75 26.12
CA PRO A 87 -7.06 -4.11 25.79
C PRO A 87 -6.39 -4.66 24.54
N LEU A 88 -6.04 -5.95 24.54
CA LEU A 88 -5.42 -6.63 23.38
C LEU A 88 -6.20 -6.44 22.08
N LEU A 89 -7.53 -6.53 22.10
CA LEU A 89 -8.35 -6.35 20.91
C LEU A 89 -8.17 -4.97 20.28
N THR A 90 -8.10 -3.91 21.08
CA THR A 90 -7.89 -2.54 20.59
C THR A 90 -6.49 -2.33 20.01
N TYR A 91 -5.52 -3.16 20.38
CA TYR A 91 -4.17 -3.11 19.83
C TYR A 91 -4.11 -3.57 18.36
N PHE A 92 -4.92 -4.57 18.00
CA PHE A 92 -5.04 -5.12 16.64
C PHE A 92 -6.11 -4.40 15.80
N PHE A 93 -7.22 -4.01 16.43
CA PHE A 93 -8.39 -3.41 15.80
C PHE A 93 -8.61 -1.97 16.28
N ASP A 94 -7.59 -1.14 16.12
CA ASP A 94 -7.77 0.31 16.22
C ASP A 94 -8.49 0.83 14.97
N PHE A 95 -9.82 0.91 15.04
CA PHE A 95 -10.66 1.35 13.94
C PHE A 95 -10.33 2.76 13.45
N ARG A 96 -9.74 3.63 14.27
CA ARG A 96 -9.29 4.96 13.83
C ARG A 96 -8.11 4.83 12.88
N ARG A 97 -7.12 4.01 13.24
CA ARG A 97 -5.95 3.74 12.40
C ARG A 97 -6.32 2.97 11.13
N LEU A 98 -7.14 1.92 11.27
CA LEU A 98 -7.63 1.15 10.11
C LEU A 98 -8.47 2.01 9.17
N GLY A 99 -9.34 2.87 9.72
CA GLY A 99 -10.12 3.83 8.95
C GLY A 99 -9.23 4.84 8.22
N LEU A 100 -8.20 5.39 8.90
CA LEU A 100 -7.25 6.31 8.28
C LEU A 100 -6.46 5.65 7.15
N LEU A 101 -6.04 4.39 7.32
CA LEU A 101 -5.37 3.62 6.26
C LEU A 101 -6.27 3.46 5.04
N ALA A 102 -7.51 3.01 5.25
CA ALA A 102 -8.46 2.81 4.16
C ALA A 102 -8.79 4.13 3.45
N LEU A 103 -9.07 5.20 4.20
CA LEU A 103 -9.42 6.50 3.64
C LEU A 103 -8.24 7.11 2.88
N SER A 104 -7.04 7.13 3.48
CA SER A 104 -5.83 7.64 2.82
C SER A 104 -5.57 6.88 1.53
N PHE A 105 -5.70 5.56 1.55
CA PHE A 105 -5.51 4.74 0.36
C PHE A 105 -6.52 5.06 -0.75
N VAL A 106 -7.82 5.14 -0.42
CA VAL A 106 -8.88 5.47 -1.40
C VAL A 106 -8.67 6.86 -1.98
N VAL A 107 -8.41 7.87 -1.15
CA VAL A 107 -8.16 9.23 -1.61
C VAL A 107 -6.93 9.27 -2.53
N SER A 108 -5.84 8.61 -2.13
CA SER A 108 -4.63 8.56 -2.96
C SER A 108 -4.82 7.83 -4.28
N LEU A 109 -5.61 6.74 -4.32
CA LEU A 109 -5.99 6.08 -5.56
C LEU A 109 -6.74 7.03 -6.49
N LEU A 110 -7.78 7.71 -5.98
CA LEU A 110 -8.58 8.64 -6.76
C LEU A 110 -7.75 9.82 -7.26
N VAL A 111 -6.88 10.39 -6.40
CA VAL A 111 -5.97 11.47 -6.77
C VAL A 111 -4.95 11.01 -7.81
N GLY A 112 -4.36 9.82 -7.65
CA GLY A 112 -3.41 9.27 -8.63
C GLY A 112 -4.04 9.10 -10.00
N VAL A 113 -5.25 8.53 -10.07
CA VAL A 113 -6.02 8.39 -11.31
C VAL A 113 -6.42 9.75 -11.88
N ALA A 114 -6.91 10.68 -11.06
CA ALA A 114 -7.29 12.01 -11.51
C ALA A 114 -6.09 12.77 -12.10
N LEU A 115 -4.93 12.72 -11.43
CA LEU A 115 -3.69 13.31 -11.92
C LEU A 115 -3.24 12.66 -13.23
N PHE A 116 -3.33 11.33 -13.35
CA PHE A 116 -3.02 10.64 -14.60
C PHE A 116 -3.82 11.22 -15.77
N TYR A 117 -5.14 11.34 -15.63
CA TYR A 117 -6.00 11.89 -16.67
C TYR A 117 -5.80 13.39 -16.93
N ILE A 118 -5.60 14.18 -15.87
CA ILE A 118 -5.38 15.62 -16.00
C ILE A 118 -4.07 15.88 -16.74
N VAL A 119 -2.98 15.22 -16.34
CA VAL A 119 -1.66 15.43 -16.94
C VAL A 119 -1.65 14.92 -18.39
N ASP A 120 -2.19 13.74 -18.66
CA ASP A 120 -2.33 13.20 -20.02
C ASP A 120 -3.04 14.20 -20.95
N LYS A 121 -4.15 14.79 -20.48
CA LYS A 121 -4.89 15.83 -21.22
C LYS A 121 -4.09 17.12 -21.42
N LEU A 122 -3.29 17.52 -20.43
CA LEU A 122 -2.47 18.74 -20.50
C LEU A 122 -1.21 18.55 -21.37
N THR A 123 -0.76 17.31 -21.58
CA THR A 123 0.42 16.98 -22.40
C THR A 123 0.07 16.16 -23.65
N PRO A 124 -0.69 16.71 -24.62
CA PRO A 124 -1.19 15.95 -25.76
C PRO A 124 -0.09 15.38 -26.69
N LYS A 125 1.14 15.89 -26.59
CA LYS A 125 2.31 15.37 -27.34
C LYS A 125 2.96 14.15 -26.68
N ILE A 126 2.57 13.82 -25.45
CA ILE A 126 3.11 12.72 -24.64
C ILE A 126 1.91 11.91 -24.12
N PRO A 127 1.21 11.16 -24.97
CA PRO A 127 0.02 10.42 -24.56
C PRO A 127 0.42 9.29 -23.60
N PHE A 128 -0.07 9.34 -22.37
CA PHE A 128 0.26 8.37 -21.32
C PHE A 128 -0.28 6.98 -21.65
N ALA A 129 -1.43 6.89 -22.32
CA ALA A 129 -1.95 5.62 -22.84
C ALA A 129 -1.04 4.99 -23.91
N GLY A 130 -0.12 5.76 -24.51
CA GLY A 130 0.83 5.26 -25.51
C GLY A 130 1.85 4.25 -24.99
N ILE A 131 1.92 4.00 -23.67
CA ILE A 131 2.77 2.96 -23.10
C ILE A 131 2.21 1.55 -23.25
N GLU A 132 0.92 1.42 -23.59
CA GLU A 132 0.22 0.12 -23.65
C GLU A 132 0.94 -0.94 -24.49
N PRO A 133 1.46 -0.64 -25.70
CA PRO A 133 2.08 -1.64 -26.56
C PRO A 133 3.43 -2.16 -26.05
N GLU A 134 4.01 -1.57 -25.02
CA GLU A 134 5.32 -1.96 -24.46
C GLU A 134 5.15 -2.51 -23.03
N PRO A 135 5.22 -3.83 -22.82
CA PRO A 135 5.02 -4.45 -21.50
C PRO A 135 5.93 -3.88 -20.42
N VAL A 136 7.18 -3.56 -20.77
CA VAL A 136 8.14 -3.00 -19.81
C VAL A 136 7.69 -1.62 -19.33
N ALA A 137 7.17 -0.77 -20.22
CA ALA A 137 6.68 0.55 -19.88
C ALA A 137 5.45 0.46 -18.94
N VAL A 138 4.53 -0.47 -19.20
CA VAL A 138 3.43 -0.79 -18.27
C VAL A 138 3.98 -1.26 -16.92
N GLY A 139 5.00 -2.11 -16.91
CA GLY A 139 5.67 -2.57 -15.69
C GLY A 139 6.26 -1.41 -14.87
N ILE A 140 6.92 -0.45 -15.51
CA ILE A 140 7.45 0.76 -14.87
C ILE A 140 6.31 1.59 -14.25
N ASN A 141 5.21 1.74 -14.98
CA ASN A 141 4.05 2.50 -14.51
C ASN A 141 3.46 1.90 -13.23
N ILE A 142 3.22 0.58 -13.20
CA ILE A 142 2.66 -0.10 -12.02
C ILE A 142 3.66 -0.13 -10.87
N PHE A 143 4.94 -0.31 -11.16
CA PHE A 143 6.01 -0.16 -10.16
C PHE A 143 5.91 1.20 -9.47
N GLY A 144 5.76 2.28 -10.25
CA GLY A 144 5.56 3.63 -9.72
C GLY A 144 4.34 3.74 -8.80
N TYR A 145 3.20 3.16 -9.20
CA TYR A 145 2.00 3.15 -8.36
C TYR A 145 2.17 2.34 -7.07
N LEU A 146 2.87 1.21 -7.10
CA LEU A 146 3.17 0.42 -5.91
C LEU A 146 4.04 1.21 -4.93
N VAL A 147 5.07 1.91 -5.42
CA VAL A 147 5.89 2.80 -4.58
C VAL A 147 5.03 3.93 -4.00
N PHE A 148 4.20 4.58 -4.82
CA PHE A 148 3.29 5.63 -4.39
C PHE A 148 2.33 5.16 -3.28
N PHE A 149 1.65 4.02 -3.48
CA PHE A 149 0.76 3.45 -2.47
C PHE A 149 1.50 3.04 -1.19
N GLY A 150 2.70 2.49 -1.31
CA GLY A 150 3.55 2.16 -0.17
C GLY A 150 3.86 3.39 0.69
N LEU A 151 4.19 4.52 0.07
CA LEU A 151 4.48 5.77 0.78
C LEU A 151 3.25 6.30 1.53
N ILE A 152 2.07 6.25 0.91
CA ILE A 152 0.81 6.68 1.53
C ILE A 152 0.46 5.80 2.73
N LEU A 153 0.55 4.47 2.57
CA LEU A 153 0.27 3.53 3.65
C LEU A 153 1.27 3.68 4.80
N HIS A 154 2.55 3.88 4.51
CA HIS A 154 3.57 4.19 5.51
C HIS A 154 3.23 5.46 6.29
N ALA A 155 2.88 6.55 5.60
CA ALA A 155 2.48 7.80 6.23
C ALA A 155 1.26 7.60 7.14
N ALA A 156 0.21 6.92 6.64
CA ALA A 156 -0.98 6.62 7.43
C ALA A 156 -0.70 5.74 8.66
N LEU A 157 0.27 4.83 8.56
CA LEU A 157 0.71 4.00 9.69
C LEU A 157 1.51 4.78 10.74
N THR A 158 2.20 5.85 10.35
CA THR A 158 3.12 6.60 11.24
C THR A 158 2.50 7.87 11.82
N ILE A 159 1.36 8.34 11.29
CA ILE A 159 0.62 9.47 11.86
C ILE A 159 0.22 9.19 13.32
N PRO A 160 0.54 10.11 14.25
CA PRO A 160 0.05 10.06 15.63
C PRO A 160 -1.47 10.28 15.65
N LEU A 161 -2.19 9.44 16.41
CA LEU A 161 -3.65 9.49 16.60
C LEU A 161 -4.00 9.52 18.09
#